data_AF-A0A1V2GTQ3-F1
#
_entry.id   AF-A0A1V2GTQ3-F1
#
_cell.length_a   1.000
_cell.length_b   1.000
_cell.length_c   1.000
_cell.angle_alpha   90.00
_cell.angle_beta   90.00
_cell.angle_gamma   90.00
#
_symmetry.space_group_name_H-M   'P 1'
#
loop_
_entity.id
_entity.type
_entity.pdbx_description
1 polymer ?
#
loop_
_entity_poly.entity_id
_entity_poly.type
_entity_poly.pdbx_seq_one_letter_code
_entity_poly.pdbx_strand_id
1 'polypeptide(L)'
;MRALRLATASLEAERVRLGLFSRRLALRLAFGIVAVLFLIGAFAMLHVLAWLALTPQVGPLGRAGILLGADLVIGLALLAIAARDRPTTAEIEARILRDTALTQARASFGLLPLLGGVASSPILGVLLGYFKGRRK
;
A
#
# COMPACT_ATOMS: atom_id res chain seq x y z
N MET A 1 24.00 -14.16 24.25
CA MET A 1 23.79 -12.71 24.52
C MET A 1 24.09 -11.79 23.32
N ARG A 2 25.00 -12.12 22.41
CA ARG A 2 25.33 -11.30 21.23
C ARG A 2 24.18 -11.15 20.22
N ALA A 3 23.36 -12.21 20.04
CA ALA A 3 22.20 -12.21 19.15
C ALA A 3 21.09 -11.22 19.61
N LEU A 4 20.82 -11.12 20.91
CA LEU A 4 19.83 -10.19 21.45
C LEU A 4 20.27 -8.73 21.25
N ARG A 5 21.56 -8.43 21.41
CA ARG A 5 22.12 -7.08 21.14
C ARG A 5 22.03 -6.67 19.67
N LEU A 6 22.23 -7.61 18.75
CA LEU A 6 22.08 -7.36 17.31
C LEU A 6 20.61 -7.12 16.95
N ALA A 7 19.69 -7.88 17.56
CA ALA A 7 18.25 -7.71 17.37
C ALA A 7 17.76 -6.34 17.88
N THR A 8 18.19 -5.90 19.07
CA THR A 8 17.83 -4.58 19.61
C THR A 8 18.39 -3.44 18.77
N ALA A 9 19.64 -3.56 18.30
CA ALA A 9 20.25 -2.56 17.42
C ALA A 9 19.52 -2.44 16.07
N SER A 10 19.08 -3.57 15.49
CA SER A 10 18.26 -3.55 14.26
C SER A 10 16.88 -2.92 14.47
N LEU A 11 16.24 -3.14 15.62
CA LEU A 11 14.94 -2.55 15.95
C LEU A 11 15.02 -1.04 16.17
N GLU A 12 16.09 -0.54 16.80
CA GLU A 12 16.33 0.89 16.94
C GLU A 12 16.59 1.58 15.61
N ALA A 13 17.39 0.95 14.73
CA ALA A 13 17.62 1.44 13.38
C ALA A 13 16.32 1.52 12.56
N GLU A 14 15.46 0.50 12.66
CA GLU A 14 14.17 0.48 11.95
C GLU A 14 13.20 1.55 12.48
N ARG A 15 13.20 1.79 13.80
CA ARG A 15 12.41 2.89 14.41
C ARG A 15 12.84 4.26 13.89
N VAL A 16 14.14 4.53 13.83
CA VAL A 16 14.66 5.81 13.30
C VAL A 16 14.32 5.94 11.82
N ARG A 17 14.48 4.87 11.04
CA ARG A 17 14.12 4.84 9.62
C ARG A 17 12.63 5.14 9.40
N LEU A 18 11.75 4.50 10.16
CA LEU A 18 10.30 4.73 10.11
C LEU A 18 9.91 6.15 10.54
N GLY A 19 10.56 6.71 11.57
CA GLY A 19 10.32 8.09 12.01
C GLY A 19 10.73 9.14 10.96
N LEU A 20 11.88 8.92 10.29
CA LEU A 20 12.31 9.81 9.20
C LEU A 20 11.43 9.67 7.96
N PHE A 21 10.97 8.46 7.66
CA PHE A 21 10.04 8.20 6.54
C PHE A 21 8.66 8.82 6.79
N SER A 22 8.10 8.66 7.99
CA SER A 22 6.79 9.18 8.35
C SER A 22 6.75 10.71 8.29
N ARG A 23 7.78 11.40 8.77
CA ARG A 23 7.86 12.87 8.70
C ARG A 23 7.88 13.38 7.26
N ARG A 24 8.68 12.75 6.39
CA ARG A 24 8.74 13.12 4.96
C ARG A 24 7.42 12.83 4.25
N LEU A 25 6.79 11.70 4.55
CA LEU A 25 5.49 11.34 3.99
C LEU A 25 4.40 12.30 4.46
N ALA A 26 4.36 12.64 5.74
CA ALA A 26 3.40 13.58 6.31
C ALA A 26 3.52 14.96 5.67
N LEU A 27 4.74 15.49 5.51
CA LEU A 27 4.95 16.77 4.82
C LEU A 27 4.54 16.69 3.35
N ARG A 28 4.93 15.63 2.63
CA ARG A 28 4.53 15.43 1.23
C ARG A 28 3.01 15.35 1.06
N LEU A 29 2.32 14.65 1.96
CA LEU A 29 0.86 14.56 1.96
C LEU A 29 0.21 15.90 2.29
N ALA A 30 0.70 16.62 3.31
CA ALA A 30 0.19 17.93 3.68
C ALA A 30 0.32 18.93 2.52
N PHE A 31 1.52 19.08 1.96
CA PHE A 31 1.73 19.95 0.80
C PHE A 31 1.02 19.46 -0.45
N GLY A 32 0.93 18.15 -0.66
CA GLY A 32 0.21 17.55 -1.78
C GLY A 32 -1.29 17.87 -1.72
N ILE A 33 -1.91 17.72 -0.55
CA ILE A 33 -3.33 18.06 -0.35
C ILE A 33 -3.56 19.54 -0.61
N VAL A 34 -2.73 20.42 -0.04
CA VAL A 34 -2.82 21.87 -0.27
C VAL A 34 -2.69 22.19 -1.76
N ALA A 35 -1.71 21.61 -2.45
CA ALA A 35 -1.51 21.81 -3.88
C ALA A 35 -2.74 21.36 -4.69
N VAL A 36 -3.34 20.20 -4.37
CA VAL A 36 -4.56 19.72 -5.03
C VAL A 36 -5.73 20.68 -4.83
N LEU A 37 -5.92 21.21 -3.61
CA LEU A 37 -6.97 22.20 -3.34
C LEU A 37 -6.79 23.48 -4.17
N PHE A 38 -5.55 23.99 -4.27
CA PHE A 38 -5.25 25.15 -5.11
C PHE A 38 -5.46 24.86 -6.59
N LEU A 39 -5.09 23.67 -7.08
CA LEU A 39 -5.32 23.27 -8.47
C LEU A 39 -6.81 23.20 -8.80
N ILE A 40 -7.63 22.64 -7.90
CA ILE A 40 -9.10 22.62 -8.06
C ILE A 40 -9.65 24.05 -8.15
N GLY A 41 -9.22 24.93 -7.25
CA GLY A 41 -9.63 26.34 -7.26
C GLY A 41 -9.21 27.07 -8.55
N ALA A 42 -7.97 26.87 -9.00
CA ALA A 42 -7.46 27.44 -10.24
C ALA A 42 -8.23 26.93 -11.46
N PHE A 43 -8.55 25.64 -11.51
CA PHE A 43 -9.33 25.03 -12.58
C PHE A 43 -10.77 25.56 -12.64
N ALA A 44 -11.42 25.72 -11.47
CA ALA A 44 -12.73 26.37 -11.38
C ALA A 44 -12.68 27.82 -11.87
N MET A 45 -11.63 28.58 -11.50
CA MET A 45 -11.49 29.96 -11.96
C MET A 45 -11.20 30.07 -13.46
N LEU A 46 -10.46 29.10 -14.02
CA LEU A 46 -10.26 28.97 -15.45
C LEU A 46 -11.59 28.79 -16.20
N HIS A 47 -12.54 28.03 -15.66
CA HIS A 47 -13.88 27.88 -16.24
C HIS A 47 -14.64 29.20 -16.26
N VAL A 48 -14.62 29.95 -15.15
CA VAL A 48 -15.26 31.27 -15.08
C VAL A 48 -14.63 32.22 -16.10
N LEU A 49 -13.30 32.21 -16.21
CA LEU A 49 -12.57 33.05 -17.16
C LEU A 49 -12.91 32.66 -18.61
N ALA A 50 -12.95 31.37 -18.93
CA ALA A 50 -13.34 30.87 -20.24
C ALA A 50 -14.78 31.28 -20.58
N TRP A 51 -15.71 31.15 -19.63
CA TRP A 51 -17.09 31.58 -19.79
C TRP A 51 -17.21 33.08 -20.10
N LEU A 52 -16.49 33.92 -19.35
CA LEU A 52 -16.44 35.37 -19.59
C LEU A 52 -15.79 35.71 -20.93
N ALA A 53 -14.69 35.04 -21.29
CA ALA A 53 -13.99 35.26 -22.56
C ALA A 53 -14.84 34.90 -23.78
N LEU A 54 -15.68 33.86 -23.68
CA LEU A 54 -16.62 33.45 -24.72
C LEU A 54 -17.91 34.30 -24.74
N THR A 55 -18.09 35.18 -23.76
CA THR A 55 -19.29 36.01 -23.63
C THR A 55 -19.60 36.89 -24.84
N PRO A 56 -18.63 37.63 -25.41
CA PRO A 56 -18.92 38.51 -26.54
C PRO A 56 -19.19 37.79 -27.87
N GLN A 57 -18.82 36.50 -28.01
CA GLN A 57 -18.79 35.83 -29.32
C GLN A 57 -19.85 34.73 -29.49
N VAL A 58 -20.28 34.11 -28.39
CA VAL A 58 -21.06 32.86 -28.46
C VAL A 58 -22.31 32.97 -27.58
N GLY A 59 -23.44 32.41 -28.03
CA GLY A 59 -24.64 32.29 -27.20
C GLY A 59 -24.46 31.34 -26.00
N PRO A 60 -25.31 31.40 -24.96
CA PRO A 60 -25.12 30.63 -23.71
C PRO A 60 -24.95 29.12 -23.92
N LEU A 61 -25.75 28.53 -24.82
CA LEU A 61 -25.67 27.11 -25.18
C LEU A 61 -24.34 26.75 -25.84
N GLY A 62 -23.83 27.60 -26.73
CA GLY A 62 -22.56 27.36 -27.40
C GLY A 62 -21.37 27.45 -26.44
N ARG A 63 -21.41 28.36 -25.46
CA ARG A 63 -20.38 28.44 -24.41
C ARG A 63 -20.34 27.16 -23.57
N ALA A 64 -21.51 26.71 -23.12
CA ALA A 64 -21.61 25.47 -22.34
C ALA A 64 -21.11 24.26 -23.14
N GLY A 65 -21.44 24.18 -24.43
CA GLY A 65 -20.95 23.12 -25.31
C GLY A 65 -19.42 23.15 -25.49
N ILE A 66 -18.83 24.34 -25.66
CA ILE A 66 -17.36 24.48 -25.81
C ILE A 66 -16.64 24.08 -24.52
N LEU A 67 -17.10 24.56 -23.35
CA LEU A 67 -16.50 24.17 -22.07
C LEU A 67 -16.63 22.67 -21.84
N LEU A 68 -17.83 22.11 -22.00
CA LEU A 68 -18.07 20.67 -21.84
C LEU A 68 -17.19 19.83 -22.77
N GLY A 69 -17.04 20.25 -24.03
CA GLY A 69 -16.17 19.58 -24.99
C GLY A 69 -14.70 19.62 -24.56
N ALA A 70 -14.21 20.77 -24.09
CA ALA A 70 -12.85 20.89 -23.59
C ALA A 70 -12.62 20.02 -22.34
N ASP A 71 -13.57 20.01 -21.40
CA ASP A 71 -13.49 19.20 -20.18
C ASP A 71 -13.50 17.70 -20.48
N LEU A 72 -14.31 17.27 -21.44
CA LEU A 72 -14.32 15.88 -21.90
C LEU A 72 -12.96 15.47 -22.49
N VAL A 73 -12.35 16.32 -23.32
CA VAL A 73 -11.02 16.03 -23.90
C VAL A 73 -9.95 15.94 -22.81
N ILE A 74 -9.92 16.90 -21.88
CA ILE A 74 -8.95 16.90 -20.77
C ILE A 74 -9.19 15.68 -19.86
N GLY A 75 -10.44 15.42 -19.49
CA GLY A 75 -10.82 14.29 -18.65
C GLY A 75 -10.45 12.95 -19.27
N LEU A 76 -10.72 12.76 -20.57
CA LEU A 76 -10.33 11.55 -21.29
C LEU A 76 -8.81 11.40 -21.40
N ALA A 77 -8.07 12.49 -21.63
CA ALA A 77 -6.61 12.46 -21.67
C ALA A 77 -6.01 12.06 -20.31
N LEU A 78 -6.50 12.66 -19.22
CA LEU A 78 -6.07 12.31 -17.86
C LEU A 78 -6.45 10.87 -17.50
N LEU A 79 -7.65 10.42 -17.88
CA LEU A 79 -8.08 9.04 -17.70
C LEU A 79 -7.18 8.07 -18.47
N ALA A 80 -6.82 8.39 -19.71
CA ALA A 80 -5.93 7.57 -20.52
C ALA A 80 -4.51 7.50 -19.92
N ILE A 81 -4.02 8.61 -19.34
CA ILE A 81 -2.73 8.64 -18.64
C ILE A 81 -2.81 7.81 -17.34
N ALA A 82 -3.87 7.99 -16.56
CA ALA A 82 -4.08 7.27 -15.30
C ALA A 82 -4.30 5.77 -15.51
N ALA A 83 -5.00 5.38 -16.59
CA ALA A 83 -5.20 3.98 -16.96
C ALA A 83 -3.91 3.32 -17.48
N ARG A 84 -2.87 4.11 -17.79
CA ARG A 84 -1.58 3.61 -18.25
C ARG A 84 -0.73 3.19 -17.06
N ASP A 85 -1.14 2.14 -16.37
CA ASP A 85 -0.36 1.49 -15.32
C ASP A 85 0.94 0.91 -15.91
N ARG A 86 2.06 1.58 -15.64
CA ARG A 86 3.40 1.03 -15.87
C ARG A 86 4.02 0.77 -14.50
N PRO A 87 4.02 -0.48 -14.02
CA PRO A 87 4.64 -0.80 -12.73
C PRO A 87 6.11 -0.41 -12.79
N THR A 88 6.54 0.39 -11.83
CA THR A 88 7.93 0.83 -11.73
C THR A 88 8.82 -0.35 -11.31
N THR A 89 10.10 -0.34 -11.67
CA THR A 89 11.07 -1.37 -11.21
C THR A 89 11.08 -1.50 -9.68
N ALA A 90 10.95 -0.37 -8.97
CA ALA A 90 10.83 -0.36 -7.51
C ALA A 90 9.54 -1.03 -6.99
N GLU A 91 8.40 -0.87 -7.67
CA GLU A 91 7.16 -1.57 -7.31
C GLU A 91 7.23 -3.08 -7.58
N ILE A 92 7.89 -3.46 -8.69
CA ILE A 92 8.13 -4.88 -9.01
C ILE A 92 9.02 -5.51 -7.94
N GLU A 93 10.14 -4.86 -7.59
CA GLU A 93 11.04 -5.30 -6.53
C GLU A 93 10.36 -5.34 -5.16
N ALA A 94 9.56 -4.33 -4.81
CA ALA A 94 8.80 -4.32 -3.56
C ALA A 94 7.75 -5.44 -3.51
N ARG A 95 7.07 -5.73 -4.62
CA ARG A 95 6.12 -6.85 -4.73
C ARG A 95 6.83 -8.19 -4.59
N ILE A 96 7.96 -8.38 -5.28
CA ILE A 96 8.79 -9.59 -5.16
C ILE A 96 9.30 -9.76 -3.73
N LEU A 97 9.79 -8.69 -3.09
CA LEU A 97 10.27 -8.73 -1.71
C LEU A 97 9.16 -9.09 -0.73
N ARG A 98 7.97 -8.52 -0.88
CA ARG A 98 6.78 -8.86 -0.08
C ARG A 98 6.39 -10.32 -0.27
N ASP A 99 6.32 -10.79 -1.50
CA ASP A 99 5.91 -12.16 -1.81
C ASP A 99 6.96 -13.18 -1.32
N THR A 100 8.25 -12.82 -1.39
CA THR A 100 9.36 -13.59 -0.81
C THR A 100 9.29 -13.62 0.72
N ALA A 101 9.02 -12.48 1.37
CA ALA A 101 8.88 -12.43 2.82
C ALA A 101 7.65 -13.22 3.30
N LEU A 102 6.53 -13.17 2.59
CA LEU A 102 5.32 -13.94 2.90
C LEU A 102 5.53 -15.44 2.72
N THR A 103 6.24 -15.87 1.67
CA THR A 103 6.56 -17.27 1.44
C THR A 103 7.53 -17.80 2.50
N GLN A 104 8.56 -17.04 2.86
CA GLN A 104 9.48 -17.40 3.95
C GLN A 104 8.80 -17.44 5.33
N ALA A 105 7.89 -16.49 5.61
CA ALA A 105 7.09 -16.50 6.83
C ALA A 105 6.21 -17.76 6.89
N ARG A 106 5.51 -18.12 5.80
CA ARG A 106 4.72 -19.36 5.71
C ARG A 106 5.57 -20.62 5.89
N ALA A 107 6.77 -20.66 5.32
CA ALA A 107 7.71 -21.78 5.54
C ALA A 107 8.15 -21.88 7.01
N SER A 108 8.33 -20.73 7.67
CA SER A 108 8.70 -20.67 9.10
C SER A 108 7.54 -21.07 10.02
N PHE A 109 6.31 -20.71 9.68
CA PHE A 109 5.09 -21.18 10.36
C PHE A 109 4.77 -22.65 10.03
N GLY A 110 5.19 -23.15 8.87
CA GLY A 110 5.08 -24.56 8.47
C GLY A 110 5.99 -25.53 9.26
N LEU A 111 6.93 -25.01 10.05
CA LEU A 111 7.76 -25.79 10.98
C LEU A 111 7.12 -25.98 12.37
N LEU A 112 6.06 -25.22 12.70
CA LEU A 112 5.31 -25.40 13.96
C LEU A 112 4.59 -26.77 14.07
N PRO A 113 3.98 -27.32 13.01
CA PRO A 113 3.42 -28.68 13.04
C PRO A 113 4.46 -29.77 13.26
N LEU A 114 5.72 -29.55 12.86
CA LEU A 114 6.80 -30.53 13.06
C LEU A 114 7.28 -30.55 14.51
N LEU A 115 7.24 -29.42 15.23
CA LEU A 115 7.48 -29.39 16.68
C LEU A 115 6.28 -29.92 17.48
N GLY A 116 5.05 -29.71 16.99
CA GLY A 116 3.83 -30.30 17.57
C GLY A 116 3.67 -31.80 17.30
N GLY A 117 4.22 -32.30 16.19
CA GLY A 117 4.16 -33.72 15.80
C GLY A 117 5.08 -34.64 16.59
N VAL A 118 6.13 -34.11 17.23
CA VAL A 118 6.97 -34.90 18.16
C VAL A 118 6.25 -35.14 19.49
N ALA A 119 5.34 -34.24 19.90
CA ALA A 119 4.53 -34.40 21.11
C ALA A 119 3.38 -35.42 20.96
N SER A 120 3.01 -35.79 19.73
CA SER A 120 1.94 -36.74 19.41
C SER A 120 2.47 -38.06 18.83
N SER A 121 3.65 -38.52 19.25
CA SER A 121 4.08 -39.86 18.84
C SER A 121 3.18 -40.93 19.48
N PRO A 122 2.59 -41.85 18.70
CA PRO A 122 1.76 -42.95 19.22
C PRO A 122 2.53 -43.91 20.15
N ILE A 123 3.87 -43.85 20.13
CA ILE A 123 4.76 -44.67 20.96
C ILE A 123 4.66 -44.26 22.44
N LEU A 124 4.49 -42.97 22.75
CA LEU A 124 4.28 -42.48 24.13
C LEU A 124 2.91 -42.90 24.69
N GLY A 125 1.89 -42.97 23.84
CA GLY A 125 0.56 -43.46 24.21
C GLY A 125 0.54 -44.96 24.56
N VAL A 126 1.33 -45.77 23.83
CA VAL A 126 1.46 -47.20 24.09
C VAL A 126 2.25 -47.48 25.38
N LEU A 127 3.30 -46.70 25.66
CA LEU A 127 4.08 -46.82 26.90
C LEU A 127 3.28 -46.41 28.16
N LEU A 128 2.45 -45.36 28.08
CA LEU A 128 1.57 -44.96 29.19
C LEU A 128 0.37 -45.90 29.37
N GLY A 129 -0.13 -46.50 28.29
CA GLY A 129 -1.21 -47.50 28.36
C GLY A 129 -0.82 -48.78 29.10
N TYR A 130 0.46 -49.18 29.02
CA TYR A 130 0.94 -50.42 29.66
C TYR A 130 1.00 -50.33 31.20
N PHE A 131 1.10 -49.13 31.77
CA PHE A 131 1.15 -48.95 33.23
C PHE A 131 -0.24 -48.92 33.90
N LYS A 132 -1.32 -48.71 33.14
CA LYS A 132 -2.67 -48.60 33.71
C LYS A 132 -3.38 -49.95 33.90
N GLY A 133 -2.88 -51.03 33.30
CA GLY A 133 -3.48 -52.37 33.36
C GLY A 133 -3.11 -53.24 34.58
N ARG A 134 -2.27 -52.75 35.52
CA ARG A 134 -1.67 -53.58 36.58
C ARG A 134 -2.03 -53.20 38.02
N ARG A 135 -3.19 -52.57 38.23
CA ARG A 135 -3.81 -52.47 39.57
C ARG A 135 -5.19 -53.13 39.54
N LYS A 136 -5.21 -54.44 39.73
CA LYS A 136 -6.29 -55.14 40.43
C LYS A 136 -5.81 -55.40 41.85
#